data_AF-A0A560AGL0-F1
#
_entry.id   AF-A0A560AGL0-F1
#
_cell.length_a   1.000
_cell.length_b   1.000
_cell.length_c   1.000
_cell.angle_alpha   90.00
_cell.angle_beta   90.00
_cell.angle_gamma   90.00
#
_symmetry.space_group_name_H-M   'P 1'
#
loop_
_entity.id
_entity.type
_entity.pdbx_description
1 polymer ?
#
loop_
_entity_poly.entity_id
_entity_poly.type
_entity_poly.pdbx_seq_one_letter_code
_entity_poly.pdbx_strand_id
1 'polypeptide(L)'
;MDRWLVIANCQTVGLANSLSLMNPKVHVESCDVSVFIKDIPKWAEDIKNFDKVFVIDQIVNMGWLDFSVYQNVIVIPVMEFHGYHPDICYITTGSGSNVSYVESPLSHYNSLICFSGFKKGIKEEEVLALYNADIFERSGYFRLWHEEKQSFLQRSRELGYDFSAAFRRWSLRGSFMYSVNHPKIECLYDIAMAATVKAGREPVDCAMRPHDNLIAGPIFPIYPAIAERYSIEGSYYFKIGGYYRLIELTEFVARSFDMYRRIGADNLEPAPPYKTQYDAVYAAI
;
A
#
# COMPACT_ATOMS: atom_id res chain seq x y z
N MET A 1 -31.15 8.75 -9.39
CA MET A 1 -30.19 8.78 -8.27
C MET A 1 -28.82 8.75 -8.91
N ASP A 2 -27.94 9.70 -8.58
CA ASP A 2 -26.60 9.70 -9.16
C ASP A 2 -25.87 8.39 -8.84
N ARG A 3 -25.13 7.88 -9.82
CA ARG A 3 -24.36 6.65 -9.73
C ARG A 3 -22.88 6.96 -9.87
N TRP A 4 -22.11 6.59 -8.87
CA TRP A 4 -20.67 6.76 -8.85
C TRP A 4 -19.98 5.39 -8.89
N LEU A 5 -18.80 5.33 -9.50
CA LEU A 5 -17.95 4.13 -9.50
C LEU A 5 -16.60 4.44 -8.86
N VAL A 6 -16.07 3.52 -8.07
CA VAL A 6 -14.69 3.55 -7.57
C VAL A 6 -13.90 2.42 -8.20
N ILE A 7 -12.77 2.75 -8.84
CA ILE A 7 -11.81 1.80 -9.39
C ILE A 7 -10.48 1.97 -8.65
N ALA A 8 -10.12 1.00 -7.81
CA ALA A 8 -8.90 1.04 -7.03
C ALA A 8 -8.32 -0.37 -6.79
N ASN A 9 -7.29 -0.47 -5.97
CA ASN A 9 -6.70 -1.73 -5.51
C ASN A 9 -7.41 -2.19 -4.21
N CYS A 10 -6.68 -2.77 -3.26
CA CYS A 10 -7.19 -3.09 -1.92
C CYS A 10 -7.96 -1.93 -1.25
N GLN A 11 -7.67 -0.67 -1.59
CA GLN A 11 -8.34 0.53 -1.07
C GLN A 11 -9.78 0.73 -1.58
N THR A 12 -10.23 -0.04 -2.57
CA THR A 12 -11.54 0.14 -3.24
C THR A 12 -12.70 0.20 -2.26
N VAL A 13 -12.80 -0.79 -1.37
CA VAL A 13 -13.95 -0.90 -0.46
C VAL A 13 -13.97 0.25 0.56
N GLY A 14 -12.81 0.61 1.12
CA GLY A 14 -12.71 1.73 2.06
C GLY A 14 -13.06 3.08 1.44
N LEU A 15 -12.62 3.32 0.20
CA LEU A 15 -12.97 4.52 -0.57
C LEU A 15 -14.46 4.55 -0.93
N ALA A 16 -15.02 3.46 -1.46
CA ALA A 16 -16.43 3.37 -1.84
C ALA A 16 -17.37 3.55 -0.64
N ASN A 17 -17.04 2.92 0.49
CA ASN A 17 -17.81 3.08 1.73
C ASN A 17 -17.70 4.52 2.28
N SER A 18 -16.53 5.15 2.18
CA SER A 18 -16.36 6.55 2.60
C SER A 18 -17.19 7.49 1.74
N LEU A 19 -17.12 7.35 0.41
CA LEU A 19 -17.94 8.13 -0.52
C LEU A 19 -19.43 7.93 -0.28
N SER A 20 -19.87 6.68 -0.06
CA SER A 20 -21.26 6.35 0.25
C SER A 20 -21.74 7.04 1.52
N LEU A 21 -20.93 6.99 2.58
CA LEU A 21 -21.25 7.57 3.89
C LEU A 21 -21.47 9.08 3.80
N MET A 22 -20.61 9.80 3.04
CA MET A 22 -20.68 11.26 2.94
C MET A 22 -21.57 11.76 1.80
N ASN A 23 -22.08 10.88 0.93
CA ASN A 23 -22.97 11.23 -0.18
C ASN A 23 -24.27 10.39 -0.14
N PRO A 24 -25.18 10.61 0.83
CA PRO A 24 -26.35 9.73 1.05
C PRO A 24 -27.37 9.70 -0.10
N LYS A 25 -27.27 10.61 -1.07
CA LYS A 25 -28.13 10.68 -2.27
C LYS A 25 -27.48 10.07 -3.51
N VAL A 26 -26.30 9.48 -3.37
CA VAL A 26 -25.53 8.86 -4.44
C VAL A 26 -25.47 7.35 -4.18
N HIS A 27 -25.64 6.56 -5.24
CA HIS A 27 -25.33 5.15 -5.22
C HIS A 27 -23.87 4.96 -5.65
N VAL A 28 -23.02 4.44 -4.76
CA VAL A 28 -21.60 4.21 -5.07
C VAL A 28 -21.37 2.72 -5.30
N GLU A 29 -20.84 2.39 -6.46
CA GLU A 29 -20.40 1.06 -6.86
C GLU A 29 -18.87 0.97 -6.77
N SER A 30 -18.35 -0.25 -6.60
CA SER A 30 -16.93 -0.51 -6.42
C SER A 30 -16.45 -1.57 -7.41
N CYS A 31 -15.31 -1.33 -8.05
CA CYS A 31 -14.61 -2.26 -8.92
C CYS A 31 -13.16 -2.40 -8.44
N ASP A 32 -12.83 -3.57 -7.90
CA ASP A 32 -11.45 -3.91 -7.56
C ASP A 32 -10.61 -4.09 -8.82
N VAL A 33 -9.33 -3.72 -8.75
CA VAL A 33 -8.37 -3.81 -9.86
C VAL A 33 -8.34 -5.20 -10.51
N SER A 34 -8.46 -6.28 -9.72
CA SER A 34 -8.47 -7.65 -10.24
C SER A 34 -9.71 -7.97 -11.08
N VAL A 35 -10.83 -7.28 -10.83
CA VAL A 35 -12.05 -7.37 -11.63
C VAL A 35 -11.94 -6.46 -12.86
N PHE A 36 -11.36 -5.26 -12.70
CA PHE A 36 -11.15 -4.31 -13.78
C PHE A 36 -10.30 -4.91 -14.92
N ILE A 37 -9.14 -5.49 -14.59
CA ILE A 37 -8.20 -6.00 -15.60
C ILE A 37 -8.70 -7.23 -16.36
N LYS A 38 -9.69 -7.95 -15.84
CA LYS A 38 -10.24 -9.14 -16.49
C LYS A 38 -11.09 -8.80 -17.71
N ASP A 39 -11.63 -7.59 -17.79
CA ASP A 39 -12.54 -7.18 -18.86
C ASP A 39 -12.50 -5.66 -19.10
N ILE A 40 -11.30 -5.16 -19.44
CA ILE A 40 -11.07 -3.74 -19.74
C ILE A 40 -12.03 -3.22 -20.83
N PRO A 41 -12.30 -3.93 -21.95
CA PRO A 41 -13.21 -3.45 -22.98
C PRO A 41 -14.63 -3.20 -22.46
N LYS A 42 -15.14 -4.08 -21.59
CA LYS A 42 -16.44 -3.87 -20.93
C LYS A 42 -16.40 -2.61 -20.06
N TRP A 43 -15.38 -2.45 -19.22
CA TRP A 43 -15.28 -1.29 -18.34
C TRP A 43 -15.13 0.03 -19.09
N ALA A 44 -14.47 0.02 -20.25
CA ALA A 44 -14.37 1.19 -21.14
C ALA A 44 -15.74 1.69 -21.61
N GLU A 45 -16.72 0.80 -21.76
CA GLU A 45 -18.12 1.14 -22.05
C GLU A 45 -18.90 1.49 -20.78
N ASP A 46 -18.75 0.68 -19.71
CA ASP A 46 -19.52 0.86 -18.48
C ASP A 46 -19.22 2.19 -17.78
N ILE A 47 -17.97 2.68 -17.84
CA ILE A 47 -17.56 3.97 -17.24
C ILE A 47 -18.44 5.13 -17.73
N LYS A 48 -18.93 5.10 -18.98
CA LYS A 48 -19.78 6.15 -19.56
C LYS A 48 -21.16 6.23 -18.91
N ASN A 49 -21.59 5.16 -18.23
CA ASN A 49 -22.91 5.03 -17.61
C ASN A 49 -22.97 5.57 -16.17
N PHE A 50 -21.84 6.04 -15.63
CA PHE A 50 -21.74 6.62 -14.29
C PHE A 50 -21.67 8.15 -14.35
N ASP A 51 -22.28 8.84 -13.39
CA ASP A 51 -22.20 10.30 -13.29
C ASP A 51 -20.79 10.76 -12.91
N LYS A 52 -20.09 9.97 -12.08
CA LYS A 52 -18.68 10.17 -11.70
C LYS A 52 -17.97 8.82 -11.56
N VAL A 53 -16.71 8.77 -11.97
CA VAL A 53 -15.82 7.63 -11.75
C VAL A 53 -14.56 8.09 -11.03
N PHE A 54 -14.30 7.53 -9.86
CA PHE A 54 -13.09 7.79 -9.09
C PHE A 54 -12.08 6.69 -9.38
N VAL A 55 -10.90 7.06 -9.86
CA VAL A 55 -9.82 6.11 -10.15
C VAL A 55 -8.55 6.56 -9.45
N ILE A 56 -7.84 5.63 -8.82
CA ILE A 56 -6.53 5.95 -8.23
C ILE A 56 -5.49 6.19 -9.33
N ASP A 57 -4.63 7.19 -9.14
CA ASP A 57 -3.52 7.54 -10.05
C ASP A 57 -2.63 6.35 -10.40
N GLN A 58 -2.41 5.43 -9.47
CA GLN A 58 -1.68 4.18 -9.72
C GLN A 58 -2.26 3.39 -10.89
N ILE A 59 -3.59 3.26 -10.99
CA ILE A 59 -4.26 2.50 -12.08
C ILE A 59 -4.16 3.28 -13.40
N VAL A 60 -4.31 4.61 -13.36
CA VAL A 60 -4.12 5.46 -14.54
C VAL A 60 -2.71 5.27 -15.12
N ASN A 61 -1.70 5.26 -14.26
CA ASN A 61 -0.29 5.11 -14.64
C ASN A 61 0.05 3.72 -15.19
N MET A 62 -0.76 2.69 -14.94
CA MET A 62 -0.58 1.37 -15.56
C MET A 62 -0.92 1.37 -17.06
N GLY A 63 -1.65 2.36 -17.56
CA GLY A 63 -1.92 2.53 -18.99
C GLY A 63 -2.83 1.45 -19.60
N TRP A 64 -3.54 0.66 -18.78
CA TRP A 64 -4.48 -0.36 -19.26
C TRP A 64 -5.68 0.22 -20.00
N LEU A 65 -6.12 1.42 -19.60
CA LEU A 65 -7.18 2.19 -20.22
C LEU A 65 -6.79 3.67 -20.19
N ASP A 66 -7.00 4.38 -21.29
CA ASP A 66 -6.84 5.84 -21.31
C ASP A 66 -8.04 6.50 -20.64
N PHE A 67 -7.89 6.84 -19.36
CA PHE A 67 -8.95 7.51 -18.60
C PHE A 67 -9.15 8.99 -19.00
N SER A 68 -8.21 9.60 -19.72
CA SER A 68 -8.25 11.04 -20.04
C SER A 68 -9.35 11.41 -21.03
N VAL A 69 -9.84 10.44 -21.81
CA VAL A 69 -10.93 10.64 -22.77
C VAL A 69 -12.30 10.77 -22.07
N TYR A 70 -12.39 10.45 -20.79
CA TYR A 70 -13.65 10.41 -20.03
C TYR A 70 -13.79 11.64 -19.13
N GLN A 71 -14.73 12.53 -19.46
CA GLN A 71 -14.97 13.77 -18.72
C GLN A 71 -15.57 13.56 -17.32
N ASN A 72 -16.14 12.38 -17.06
CA ASN A 72 -16.72 12.00 -15.78
C ASN A 72 -15.70 11.33 -14.83
N VAL A 73 -14.44 11.16 -15.25
CA VAL A 73 -13.39 10.56 -14.41
C VAL A 73 -12.72 11.61 -13.53
N ILE A 74 -12.57 11.28 -12.25
CA ILE A 74 -11.82 12.03 -11.26
C ILE A 74 -10.68 11.13 -10.77
N VAL A 75 -9.45 11.55 -11.07
CA VAL A 75 -8.26 10.88 -10.55
C VAL A 75 -8.03 11.30 -9.10
N ILE A 76 -7.84 10.33 -8.21
CA ILE A 76 -7.50 10.50 -6.79
C ILE A 76 -6.13 9.89 -6.50
N PRO A 77 -5.35 10.42 -5.54
CA PRO A 77 -4.07 9.79 -5.21
C PRO A 77 -4.29 8.45 -4.52
N VAL A 78 -3.50 7.44 -4.90
CA VAL A 78 -3.35 6.23 -4.10
C VAL A 78 -2.65 6.58 -2.78
N MET A 79 -3.10 5.98 -1.69
CA MET A 79 -2.39 6.05 -0.42
C MET A 79 -1.32 4.95 -0.35
N GLU A 80 -0.08 5.33 -0.66
CA GLU A 80 1.09 4.45 -0.56
C GLU A 80 2.16 5.21 0.22
N PHE A 81 2.74 4.55 1.23
CA PHE A 81 3.68 5.18 2.14
C PHE A 81 4.59 4.13 2.81
N HIS A 82 5.87 4.12 2.40
CA HIS A 82 6.86 3.16 2.89
C HIS A 82 7.54 3.59 4.21
N GLY A 83 7.36 4.82 4.65
CA GLY A 83 8.12 5.41 5.76
C GLY A 83 8.03 4.68 7.10
N TYR A 84 6.95 3.92 7.33
CA TYR A 84 6.78 3.08 8.52
C TYR A 84 7.27 1.64 8.34
N HIS A 85 7.30 1.15 7.11
CA HIS A 85 7.59 -0.24 6.77
C HIS A 85 8.61 -0.32 5.62
N PRO A 86 9.80 0.31 5.76
CA PRO A 86 10.76 0.43 4.67
C PRO A 86 11.40 -0.89 4.25
N ASP A 87 11.20 -1.93 5.06
CA ASP A 87 11.66 -3.29 4.79
C ASP A 87 10.69 -4.10 3.92
N ILE A 88 9.45 -3.64 3.74
CA ILE A 88 8.51 -4.33 2.87
C ILE A 88 8.97 -4.24 1.42
N CYS A 89 8.96 -5.38 0.72
CA CYS A 89 9.12 -5.45 -0.71
C CYS A 89 8.18 -6.47 -1.35
N TYR A 90 8.14 -6.44 -2.68
CA TYR A 90 7.63 -7.53 -3.49
C TYR A 90 8.79 -8.27 -4.13
N ILE A 91 8.70 -9.60 -4.14
CA ILE A 91 9.63 -10.50 -4.82
C ILE A 91 8.86 -11.18 -5.94
N THR A 92 9.53 -11.38 -7.05
CA THR A 92 8.98 -12.01 -8.24
C THR A 92 9.79 -13.23 -8.67
N THR A 93 9.11 -14.16 -9.34
CA THR A 93 9.72 -15.26 -10.09
C THR A 93 9.41 -15.13 -11.58
N GLY A 94 10.20 -15.81 -12.40
CA GLY A 94 10.02 -15.85 -13.84
C GLY A 94 10.61 -14.63 -14.57
N SER A 95 10.36 -14.56 -15.87
CA SER A 95 10.87 -13.50 -16.75
C SER A 95 9.88 -13.17 -17.86
N GLY A 96 10.02 -11.97 -18.44
CA GLY A 96 9.16 -11.51 -19.54
C GLY A 96 7.69 -11.43 -19.12
N SER A 97 6.81 -12.09 -19.89
CA SER A 97 5.38 -12.13 -19.61
C SER A 97 4.95 -13.13 -18.53
N ASN A 98 5.87 -13.95 -18.00
CA ASN A 98 5.59 -15.01 -17.03
C ASN A 98 6.01 -14.65 -15.59
N VAL A 99 5.98 -13.36 -15.26
CA VAL A 99 6.34 -12.86 -13.93
C VAL A 99 5.22 -13.14 -12.93
N SER A 100 5.55 -13.73 -11.79
CA SER A 100 4.60 -13.98 -10.68
C SER A 100 5.13 -13.43 -9.37
N TYR A 101 4.24 -12.91 -8.52
CA TYR A 101 4.60 -12.46 -7.18
C TYR A 101 4.73 -13.63 -6.21
N VAL A 102 5.72 -13.55 -5.33
CA VAL A 102 6.02 -14.58 -4.33
C VAL A 102 5.25 -14.31 -3.04
N GLU A 103 4.48 -15.30 -2.58
CA GLU A 103 3.69 -15.22 -1.35
C GLU A 103 4.46 -15.66 -0.11
N SER A 104 4.82 -14.71 0.75
CA SER A 104 5.32 -14.96 2.10
C SER A 104 4.18 -15.33 3.07
N PRO A 105 4.46 -15.56 4.37
CA PRO A 105 3.42 -15.66 5.41
C PRO A 105 2.44 -14.47 5.48
N LEU A 106 2.77 -13.35 4.83
CA LEU A 106 1.99 -12.11 4.80
C LEU A 106 1.53 -11.78 3.37
N SER A 107 1.13 -12.80 2.60
CA SER A 107 0.79 -12.68 1.18
C SER A 107 2.00 -12.14 0.41
N HIS A 108 1.84 -11.19 -0.52
CA HIS A 108 2.96 -10.75 -1.36
C HIS A 108 4.03 -9.94 -0.62
N TYR A 109 3.80 -9.50 0.62
CA TYR A 109 4.78 -8.71 1.38
C TYR A 109 5.95 -9.55 1.85
N ASN A 110 7.14 -9.25 1.35
CA ASN A 110 8.40 -9.84 1.76
C ASN A 110 9.24 -8.82 2.53
N SER A 111 10.31 -9.29 3.19
CA SER A 111 11.30 -8.43 3.86
C SER A 111 12.56 -8.35 3.01
N LEU A 112 13.05 -7.13 2.78
CA LEU A 112 14.33 -6.89 2.11
C LEU A 112 15.50 -7.46 2.92
N ILE A 113 15.52 -7.25 4.24
CA ILE A 113 16.56 -7.80 5.12
C ILE A 113 16.55 -9.33 5.04
N CYS A 114 15.37 -9.96 5.17
CA CYS A 114 15.22 -11.41 5.07
C CYS A 114 15.73 -11.93 3.72
N PHE A 115 15.31 -11.29 2.64
CA PHE A 115 15.64 -11.72 1.29
C PHE A 115 17.11 -11.50 0.94
N SER A 116 17.68 -10.35 1.30
CA SER A 116 19.11 -10.07 1.11
C SER A 116 19.99 -11.02 1.93
N GLY A 117 19.61 -11.34 3.17
CA GLY A 117 20.31 -12.34 3.98
C GLY A 117 20.27 -13.74 3.33
N PHE A 118 19.10 -14.14 2.83
CA PHE A 118 18.95 -15.40 2.08
C PHE A 118 19.83 -15.43 0.82
N LYS A 119 19.81 -14.36 0.00
CA LYS A 119 20.63 -14.26 -1.23
C LYS A 119 22.14 -14.29 -0.95
N LYS A 120 22.57 -13.86 0.24
CA LYS A 120 23.98 -13.96 0.70
C LYS A 120 24.35 -15.30 1.30
N GLY A 121 23.39 -16.21 1.48
CA GLY A 121 23.62 -17.50 2.13
C GLY A 121 23.83 -17.39 3.66
N ILE A 122 23.37 -16.31 4.28
CA ILE A 122 23.39 -16.14 5.75
C ILE A 122 22.35 -17.07 6.36
N LYS A 123 22.65 -17.66 7.53
CA LYS A 123 21.71 -18.57 8.20
C LYS A 123 20.55 -17.78 8.81
N GLU A 124 19.38 -18.42 8.91
CA GLU A 124 18.15 -17.82 9.47
C GLU A 124 18.38 -17.17 10.83
N GLU A 125 19.07 -17.87 11.73
CA GLU A 125 19.37 -17.39 13.08
C GLU A 125 20.23 -16.12 13.08
N GLU A 126 21.16 -16.01 12.13
CA GLU A 126 22.04 -14.85 11.97
C GLU A 126 21.32 -13.67 11.30
N VAL A 127 20.36 -13.94 10.42
CA VAL A 127 19.54 -12.89 9.77
C VAL A 127 18.70 -12.13 10.78
N LEU A 128 18.27 -12.74 11.88
CA LEU A 128 17.53 -12.04 12.94
C LEU A 128 18.33 -10.88 13.53
N ALA A 129 19.65 -11.01 13.63
CA ALA A 129 20.52 -9.96 14.13
C ALA A 129 20.60 -8.75 13.19
N LEU A 130 20.20 -8.88 11.91
CA LEU A 130 20.23 -7.80 10.92
C LEU A 130 19.06 -6.81 11.08
N TYR A 131 18.04 -7.14 11.87
CA TYR A 131 16.91 -6.23 12.15
C TYR A 131 17.29 -5.26 13.28
N ASN A 132 18.20 -4.34 12.97
CA ASN A 132 18.74 -3.40 13.94
C ASN A 132 18.98 -2.01 13.34
N ALA A 133 19.20 -1.02 14.21
CA ALA A 133 19.35 0.38 13.83
C ALA A 133 20.55 0.66 12.91
N ASP A 134 21.67 -0.07 13.02
CA ASP A 134 22.84 0.10 12.15
C ASP A 134 22.50 -0.27 10.70
N ILE A 135 21.86 -1.43 10.51
CA ILE A 135 21.41 -1.87 9.19
C ILE A 135 20.38 -0.88 8.64
N PHE A 136 19.45 -0.39 9.46
CA PHE A 136 18.42 0.57 9.03
C PHE A 136 19.02 1.93 8.61
N GLU A 137 20.04 2.43 9.30
CA GLU A 137 20.74 3.67 8.93
C GLU A 137 21.50 3.49 7.61
N ARG A 138 22.29 2.40 7.51
CA ARG A 138 23.11 2.11 6.33
C ARG A 138 22.28 1.82 5.08
N SER A 139 21.11 1.20 5.24
CA SER A 139 20.15 0.96 4.15
C SER A 139 19.29 2.18 3.81
N GLY A 140 19.32 3.24 4.62
CA GLY A 140 18.57 4.47 4.39
C GLY A 140 17.11 4.47 4.88
N TYR A 141 16.70 3.47 5.68
CA TYR A 141 15.32 3.36 6.19
C TYR A 141 14.85 4.59 6.96
N PHE A 142 15.73 5.25 7.70
CA PHE A 142 15.37 6.45 8.46
C PHE A 142 15.14 7.70 7.60
N ARG A 143 15.46 7.67 6.30
CA ARG A 143 15.23 8.79 5.37
C ARG A 143 13.86 8.69 4.68
N LEU A 144 13.38 7.46 4.47
CA LEU A 144 12.19 7.18 3.67
C LEU A 144 10.93 7.88 4.17
N TRP A 145 10.74 8.07 5.48
CA TRP A 145 9.53 8.75 5.98
C TRP A 145 9.41 10.18 5.45
N HIS A 146 10.52 10.93 5.44
CA HIS A 146 10.51 12.30 4.95
C HIS A 146 10.37 12.34 3.42
N GLU A 147 11.06 11.47 2.70
CA GLU A 147 11.00 11.36 1.24
C GLU A 147 9.60 11.00 0.76
N GLU A 148 9.00 9.96 1.33
CA GLU A 148 7.64 9.49 1.01
C GLU A 148 6.58 10.55 1.34
N LYS A 149 6.75 11.29 2.45
CA LYS A 149 5.86 12.40 2.77
C LYS A 149 5.89 13.47 1.68
N GLN A 150 7.09 13.88 1.25
CA GLN A 150 7.22 14.90 0.21
C GLN A 150 6.64 14.40 -1.11
N SER A 151 6.95 13.16 -1.49
CA SER A 151 6.44 12.50 -2.69
C SER A 151 4.91 12.44 -2.70
N PHE A 152 4.29 11.93 -1.63
CA PHE A 152 2.83 11.85 -1.51
C PHE A 152 2.15 13.22 -1.60
N LEU A 153 2.66 14.22 -0.86
CA LEU A 153 2.07 15.56 -0.86
C LEU A 153 2.27 16.27 -2.21
N GLN A 154 3.41 16.07 -2.87
CA GLN A 154 3.65 16.63 -4.20
C GLN A 154 2.73 15.99 -5.24
N ARG A 155 2.70 14.65 -5.33
CA ARG A 155 1.83 13.91 -6.24
C ARG A 155 0.35 14.30 -6.04
N SER A 156 -0.08 14.44 -4.80
CA SER A 156 -1.44 14.87 -4.48
C SER A 156 -1.74 16.29 -4.98
N ARG A 157 -0.80 17.24 -4.85
CA ARG A 157 -0.96 18.61 -5.36
C ARG A 157 -1.01 18.67 -6.87
N GLU A 158 -0.24 17.84 -7.57
CA GLU A 158 -0.29 17.71 -9.03
C GLU A 158 -1.67 17.22 -9.50
N LEU A 159 -2.34 16.41 -8.69
CA LEU A 159 -3.74 16.01 -8.88
C LEU A 159 -4.75 17.04 -8.35
N GLY A 160 -4.32 18.20 -7.85
CA GLY A 160 -5.21 19.26 -7.35
C GLY A 160 -5.78 19.02 -5.95
N TYR A 161 -5.12 18.21 -5.12
CA TYR A 161 -5.47 18.00 -3.71
C TYR A 161 -4.41 18.56 -2.77
N ASP A 162 -4.84 19.13 -1.65
CA ASP A 162 -3.95 19.48 -0.54
C ASP A 162 -4.26 18.64 0.70
N PHE A 163 -3.42 17.63 0.94
CA PHE A 163 -3.50 16.77 2.12
C PHE A 163 -2.53 17.17 3.23
N SER A 164 -1.88 18.35 3.17
CA SER A 164 -0.86 18.74 4.16
C SER A 164 -1.40 18.73 5.59
N ALA A 165 -2.60 19.26 5.80
CA ALA A 165 -3.27 19.25 7.10
C ALA A 165 -3.73 17.84 7.51
N ALA A 166 -4.28 17.07 6.57
CA ALA A 166 -4.73 15.70 6.81
C ALA A 166 -3.56 14.79 7.21
N PHE A 167 -2.47 14.83 6.44
CA PHE A 167 -1.24 14.09 6.72
C PHE A 167 -0.67 14.40 8.10
N ARG A 168 -0.66 15.68 8.50
CA ARG A 168 -0.26 16.07 9.85
C ARG A 168 -1.16 15.42 10.92
N ARG A 169 -2.48 15.43 10.74
CA ARG A 169 -3.41 14.79 11.69
C ARG A 169 -3.21 13.29 11.76
N TRP A 170 -3.02 12.62 10.63
CA TRP A 170 -2.76 11.18 10.58
C TRP A 170 -1.50 10.83 11.37
N SER A 171 -0.41 11.56 11.13
CA SER A 171 0.89 11.33 11.77
C SER A 171 0.90 11.59 13.28
N LEU A 172 0.01 12.46 13.79
CA LEU A 172 -0.08 12.75 15.23
C LEU A 172 -0.74 11.64 16.05
N ARG A 173 -1.45 10.70 15.40
CA ARG A 173 -2.20 9.62 16.07
C ARG A 173 -1.43 8.28 16.08
N GLY A 174 -0.15 8.32 15.77
CA GLY A 174 0.68 7.13 15.53
C GLY A 174 0.78 6.78 14.05
N SER A 175 1.10 5.52 13.75
CA SER A 175 1.10 5.06 12.37
C SER A 175 -0.31 5.09 11.78
N PHE A 176 -0.41 5.64 10.57
CA PHE A 176 -1.64 5.64 9.77
C PHE A 176 -1.64 4.54 8.69
N MET A 177 -0.67 3.62 8.75
CA MET A 177 -0.49 2.53 7.79
C MET A 177 -0.38 1.18 8.52
N TYR A 178 -1.01 0.14 7.96
CA TYR A 178 -0.84 -1.26 8.36
C TYR A 178 0.25 -1.99 7.53
N SER A 179 0.50 -1.50 6.32
CA SER A 179 1.54 -1.94 5.38
C SER A 179 1.83 -0.78 4.42
N VAL A 180 2.60 -0.98 3.34
CA VAL A 180 2.95 0.12 2.39
C VAL A 180 1.74 0.72 1.67
N ASN A 181 0.69 -0.05 1.41
CA ASN A 181 -0.50 0.38 0.65
C ASN A 181 -1.83 0.09 1.37
N HIS A 182 -1.77 -0.33 2.64
CA HIS A 182 -2.94 -0.50 3.51
C HIS A 182 -3.02 0.61 4.55
N PRO A 183 -3.57 1.79 4.22
CA PRO A 183 -3.79 2.82 5.20
C PRO A 183 -4.94 2.48 6.16
N LYS A 184 -4.95 3.16 7.31
CA LYS A 184 -6.12 3.23 8.18
C LYS A 184 -7.26 3.97 7.49
N ILE A 185 -8.49 3.67 7.91
CA ILE A 185 -9.69 4.18 7.25
C ILE A 185 -9.78 5.72 7.22
N GLU A 186 -9.19 6.42 8.19
CA GLU A 186 -9.17 7.88 8.24
C GLU A 186 -8.48 8.51 7.02
N CYS A 187 -7.44 7.88 6.50
CA CYS A 187 -6.76 8.36 5.29
C CYS A 187 -7.66 8.27 4.06
N LEU A 188 -8.34 7.14 3.89
CA LEU A 188 -9.25 6.93 2.77
C LEU A 188 -10.50 7.82 2.89
N TYR A 189 -10.96 8.04 4.11
CA TYR A 189 -12.06 8.97 4.39
C TYR A 189 -11.70 10.41 4.00
N ASP A 190 -10.53 10.89 4.39
CA ASP A 190 -10.07 12.25 4.06
C ASP A 190 -9.82 12.38 2.53
N ILE A 191 -9.32 11.34 1.84
CA ILE A 191 -9.23 11.31 0.37
C ILE A 191 -10.61 11.38 -0.27
N ALA A 192 -11.57 10.57 0.19
CA ALA A 192 -12.94 10.56 -0.32
C ALA A 192 -13.66 11.90 -0.10
N MET A 193 -13.38 12.58 1.01
CA MET A 193 -13.89 13.92 1.30
C MET A 193 -13.40 14.93 0.26
N ALA A 194 -12.09 14.96 0.01
CA ALA A 194 -11.51 15.84 -0.99
C ALA A 194 -12.00 15.50 -2.41
N ALA A 195 -12.17 14.20 -2.72
CA ALA A 195 -12.72 13.72 -3.98
C ALA A 195 -14.18 14.16 -4.18
N THR A 196 -15.00 14.14 -3.12
CA THR A 196 -16.39 14.61 -3.15
C THR A 196 -16.46 16.11 -3.48
N VAL A 197 -15.61 16.92 -2.84
CA VAL A 197 -15.49 18.35 -3.15
C VAL A 197 -15.08 18.55 -4.61
N LYS A 198 -14.08 17.80 -5.09
CA LYS A 198 -13.63 17.86 -6.49
C LYS A 198 -14.71 17.40 -7.48
N ALA A 199 -15.61 16.51 -7.06
CA ALA A 199 -16.77 16.11 -7.84
C ALA A 199 -17.87 17.19 -7.91
N GLY A 200 -17.66 18.35 -7.29
CA GLY A 200 -18.61 19.47 -7.27
C GLY A 200 -19.73 19.28 -6.25
N ARG A 201 -19.51 18.48 -5.21
CA ARG A 201 -20.47 18.22 -4.14
C ARG A 201 -19.95 18.63 -2.77
N GLU A 202 -20.87 18.98 -1.88
CA GLU A 202 -20.57 19.20 -0.48
C GLU A 202 -20.67 17.85 0.27
N PRO A 203 -19.57 17.34 0.86
CA PRO A 203 -19.61 16.10 1.62
C PRO A 203 -20.38 16.31 2.93
N VAL A 204 -21.16 15.31 3.33
CA VAL A 204 -21.68 15.25 4.70
C VAL A 204 -20.52 14.96 5.65
N ASP A 205 -20.04 16.00 6.33
CA ASP A 205 -19.03 15.87 7.37
C ASP A 205 -19.68 15.33 8.65
N CYS A 206 -19.25 14.14 9.07
CA CYS A 206 -19.71 13.52 10.30
C CYS A 206 -18.58 12.77 10.99
N ALA A 207 -18.74 12.55 12.30
CA ALA A 207 -17.75 11.82 13.10
C ALA A 207 -17.71 10.31 12.78
N MET A 208 -18.73 9.78 12.08
CA MET A 208 -18.76 8.37 11.70
C MET A 208 -17.66 8.04 10.70
N ARG A 209 -17.07 6.86 10.83
CA ARG A 209 -16.16 6.30 9.85
C ARG A 209 -16.72 4.98 9.34
N PRO A 210 -16.53 4.65 8.06
CA PRO A 210 -16.86 3.32 7.58
C PRO A 210 -15.98 2.29 8.27
N HIS A 211 -16.35 1.01 8.12
CA HIS A 211 -15.53 -0.08 8.61
C HIS A 211 -14.13 -0.04 7.99
N ASP A 212 -13.10 -0.26 8.81
CA ASP A 212 -11.73 -0.36 8.33
C ASP A 212 -11.50 -1.77 7.75
N ASN A 213 -11.78 -1.95 6.46
CA ASN A 213 -11.62 -3.24 5.80
C ASN A 213 -10.16 -3.70 5.69
N LEU A 214 -9.20 -2.77 5.69
CA LEU A 214 -7.80 -3.09 5.45
C LEU A 214 -7.10 -3.67 6.68
N ILE A 215 -7.66 -3.46 7.88
CA ILE A 215 -7.20 -4.14 9.10
C ILE A 215 -7.34 -5.66 9.00
N ALA A 216 -8.25 -6.18 8.16
CA ALA A 216 -8.42 -7.61 7.94
C ALA A 216 -7.22 -8.22 7.18
N GLY A 217 -6.51 -7.42 6.38
CA GLY A 217 -5.32 -7.83 5.64
C GLY A 217 -4.11 -8.14 6.53
N PRO A 218 -2.98 -8.52 5.91
CA PRO A 218 -1.73 -8.68 6.63
C PRO A 218 -1.25 -7.32 7.16
N ILE A 219 -0.71 -7.32 8.39
CA ILE A 219 -0.14 -6.14 9.04
C ILE A 219 1.33 -6.40 9.30
N PHE A 220 2.17 -5.50 8.82
CA PHE A 220 3.60 -5.53 9.05
C PHE A 220 3.92 -4.64 10.25
N PRO A 221 4.79 -5.06 11.18
CA PRO A 221 5.13 -4.24 12.32
C PRO A 221 6.05 -3.10 11.91
N ILE A 222 6.05 -2.06 12.73
CA ILE A 222 7.05 -1.00 12.67
C ILE A 222 8.16 -1.41 13.61
N TYR A 223 9.37 -1.59 13.09
CA TYR A 223 10.48 -2.04 13.92
C TYR A 223 10.81 -1.02 15.02
N PRO A 224 11.17 -1.46 16.24
CA PRO A 224 11.42 -0.56 17.38
C PRO A 224 12.34 0.63 17.09
N ALA A 225 13.45 0.43 16.37
CA ALA A 225 14.36 1.53 16.05
C ALA A 225 13.77 2.57 15.08
N ILE A 226 12.87 2.15 14.18
CA ILE A 226 12.09 3.06 13.31
C ILE A 226 11.05 3.78 14.16
N ALA A 227 10.35 3.04 15.01
CA ALA A 227 9.28 3.54 15.84
C ALA A 227 9.77 4.61 16.84
N GLU A 228 10.93 4.38 17.47
CA GLU A 228 11.60 5.32 18.37
C GLU A 228 11.83 6.68 17.69
N ARG A 229 12.35 6.67 16.45
CA ARG A 229 12.66 7.89 15.69
C ARG A 229 11.44 8.74 15.38
N TYR A 230 10.26 8.13 15.27
CA TYR A 230 9.00 8.81 14.99
C TYR A 230 8.07 8.88 16.19
N SER A 231 8.54 8.50 17.39
CA SER A 231 7.76 8.52 18.64
C SER A 231 6.42 7.77 18.52
N ILE A 232 6.47 6.59 17.91
CA ILE A 232 5.32 5.67 17.78
C ILE A 232 5.66 4.32 18.40
N GLU A 233 4.64 3.47 18.56
CA GLU A 233 4.81 2.13 19.09
C GLU A 233 5.46 1.20 18.06
N GLY A 234 6.51 0.50 18.48
CA GLY A 234 7.25 -0.47 17.68
C GLY A 234 6.98 -1.91 18.12
N SER A 235 7.18 -2.85 17.21
CA SER A 235 6.91 -4.27 17.43
C SER A 235 7.74 -5.15 16.49
N TYR A 236 7.75 -6.45 16.76
CA TYR A 236 8.20 -7.51 15.86
C TYR A 236 7.11 -8.58 15.62
N TYR A 237 5.85 -8.22 15.91
CA TYR A 237 4.69 -9.08 15.68
C TYR A 237 4.00 -8.72 14.37
N PHE A 238 3.93 -9.69 13.47
CA PHE A 238 3.26 -9.59 12.18
C PHE A 238 1.86 -10.20 12.28
N LYS A 239 0.84 -9.54 11.74
CA LYS A 239 -0.52 -10.12 11.68
C LYS A 239 -0.74 -10.81 10.35
N ILE A 240 -1.13 -12.08 10.38
CA ILE A 240 -1.51 -12.81 9.17
C ILE A 240 -2.85 -12.28 8.63
N GLY A 241 -2.93 -12.04 7.32
CA GLY A 241 -4.17 -11.59 6.67
C GLY A 241 -5.30 -12.63 6.78
N GLY A 242 -6.53 -12.15 7.02
CA GLY A 242 -7.71 -13.00 7.18
C GLY A 242 -7.86 -13.66 8.56
N TYR A 243 -6.85 -13.56 9.43
CA TYR A 243 -6.86 -14.19 10.75
C TYR A 243 -6.50 -13.19 11.86
N TYR A 244 -7.10 -13.35 13.05
CA TYR A 244 -6.66 -12.66 14.27
C TYR A 244 -5.48 -13.41 14.91
N ARG A 245 -4.40 -13.58 14.16
CA ARG A 245 -3.19 -14.30 14.58
C ARG A 245 -1.94 -13.48 14.32
N LEU A 246 -1.11 -13.39 15.34
CA LEU A 246 0.23 -12.81 15.27
C LEU A 246 1.28 -13.91 15.10
N ILE A 247 2.37 -13.58 14.40
CA ILE A 247 3.61 -14.35 14.35
C ILE A 247 4.79 -13.43 14.69
N GLU A 248 5.83 -13.99 15.29
CA GLU A 248 7.05 -13.25 15.61
C GLU A 248 7.98 -13.16 14.41
N LEU A 249 8.97 -12.25 14.49
CA LEU A 249 10.03 -12.12 13.49
C LEU A 249 10.76 -13.44 13.20
N THR A 250 11.03 -14.23 14.23
CA THR A 250 11.67 -15.56 14.12
C THR A 250 10.87 -16.49 13.22
N GLU A 251 9.55 -16.59 13.45
CA GLU A 251 8.64 -17.40 12.66
C GLU A 251 8.46 -16.85 11.23
N PHE A 252 8.38 -15.53 11.08
CA PHE A 252 8.29 -14.88 9.76
C PHE A 252 9.54 -15.16 8.91
N VAL A 253 10.75 -15.00 9.47
CA VAL A 253 12.01 -15.28 8.77
C VAL A 253 12.11 -16.76 8.39
N ALA A 254 11.87 -17.68 9.33
CA ALA A 254 11.96 -19.12 9.07
C ALA A 254 11.04 -19.56 7.92
N ARG A 255 9.77 -19.15 7.95
CA ARG A 255 8.81 -19.49 6.90
C ARG A 255 9.14 -18.83 5.55
N SER A 256 9.70 -17.62 5.57
CA SER A 256 10.15 -16.94 4.35
C SER A 256 11.34 -17.65 3.73
N PHE A 257 12.32 -18.07 4.53
CA PHE A 257 13.46 -18.87 4.09
C PHE A 257 13.04 -20.23 3.52
N ASP A 258 12.12 -20.93 4.17
CA ASP A 258 11.55 -22.19 3.66
C ASP A 258 10.96 -22.01 2.27
N MET A 259 10.20 -20.94 2.07
CA MET A 259 9.64 -20.60 0.77
C MET A 259 10.74 -20.27 -0.25
N TYR A 260 11.70 -19.41 0.11
CA TYR A 260 12.78 -19.04 -0.81
C TYR A 260 13.61 -20.25 -1.24
N ARG A 261 13.89 -21.19 -0.32
CA ARG A 261 14.57 -22.46 -0.62
C ARG A 261 13.80 -23.32 -1.62
N ARG A 262 12.47 -23.42 -1.46
CA ARG A 262 11.62 -24.22 -2.37
C ARG A 262 11.63 -23.68 -3.80
N ILE A 263 11.68 -22.36 -3.95
CA ILE A 263 11.70 -21.70 -5.26
C ILE A 263 13.11 -21.72 -5.87
N GLY A 264 14.14 -21.59 -5.03
CA GLY A 264 15.54 -21.49 -5.43
C GLY A 264 15.98 -20.05 -5.64
N ALA A 265 17.17 -19.71 -5.11
CA ALA A 265 17.66 -18.32 -5.05
C ALA A 265 17.80 -17.65 -6.42
N ASP A 266 18.19 -18.41 -7.45
CA ASP A 266 18.39 -17.90 -8.81
C ASP A 266 17.08 -17.58 -9.54
N ASN A 267 15.95 -18.04 -9.01
CA ASN A 267 14.63 -17.79 -9.57
C ASN A 267 13.89 -16.63 -8.90
N LEU A 268 14.53 -15.96 -7.94
CA LEU A 268 13.94 -14.89 -7.13
C LEU A 268 14.65 -13.57 -7.40
N GLU A 269 13.86 -12.55 -7.75
CA GLU A 269 14.32 -11.18 -7.96
C GLU A 269 13.40 -10.19 -7.23
N PRO A 270 13.92 -9.07 -6.70
CA PRO A 270 13.06 -8.01 -6.19
C PRO A 270 12.27 -7.41 -7.35
N ALA A 271 10.99 -7.12 -7.13
CA ALA A 271 10.19 -6.45 -8.15
C ALA A 271 10.82 -5.08 -8.49
N PRO A 272 10.71 -4.59 -9.75
CA PRO A 272 11.47 -3.43 -10.22
C PRO A 272 11.40 -2.19 -9.33
N PRO A 273 10.25 -1.80 -8.74
CA PRO A 273 10.17 -0.64 -7.84
C PRO A 273 11.05 -0.75 -6.58
N TYR A 274 11.38 -1.97 -6.15
CA TYR A 274 12.14 -2.22 -4.92
C TYR A 274 13.63 -2.46 -5.18
N LYS A 275 14.09 -2.47 -6.45
CA LYS A 275 15.47 -2.85 -6.79
C LYS A 275 16.50 -1.95 -6.12
N THR A 276 16.31 -0.63 -6.17
CA THR A 276 17.22 0.33 -5.52
C THR A 276 17.32 0.12 -4.02
N GLN A 277 16.19 -0.07 -3.35
CA GLN A 277 16.17 -0.30 -1.90
C GLN A 277 16.76 -1.67 -1.53
N TYR A 278 16.52 -2.69 -2.35
CA TYR A 278 17.17 -3.99 -2.22
C TYR A 278 18.69 -3.88 -2.34
N ASP A 279 19.20 -3.17 -3.35
CA ASP A 279 20.65 -3.04 -3.54
C ASP A 279 21.30 -2.30 -2.34
N ALA A 280 20.60 -1.31 -1.76
CA ALA A 280 21.05 -0.61 -0.55
C ALA A 280 21.09 -1.52 0.68
N VAL A 281 20.03 -2.32 0.91
CA VAL A 281 19.99 -3.31 2.01
C VAL A 281 21.04 -4.40 1.81
N TYR A 282 21.18 -4.90 0.58
CA TYR A 282 22.16 -5.91 0.23
C TYR A 282 23.59 -5.42 0.41
N ALA A 283 23.88 -4.14 0.20
CA ALA A 283 25.20 -3.56 0.48
C ALA A 283 25.44 -3.31 1.99
N ALA A 284 24.37 -3.09 2.77
CA ALA A 284 24.44 -2.86 4.21
C ALA A 284 24.66 -4.16 5.01
N ILE A 285 24.28 -5.31 4.47
CA ILE A 285 24.51 -6.63 5.07
C ILE A 285 25.87 -7.18 4.65
#